data_AF-A0A8C5MN42-F1
#
_entry.id   AF-A0A8C5MN42-F1
#
_cell.length_a   1.000
_cell.length_b   1.000
_cell.length_c   1.000
_cell.angle_alpha   90.00
_cell.angle_beta   90.00
_cell.angle_gamma   90.00
#
_symmetry.space_group_name_H-M   'P 1'
#
loop_
_entity.id
_entity.type
_entity.pdbx_description
1 polymer ?
#
loop_
_entity_poly.entity_id
_entity_poly.type
_entity_poly.pdbx_seq_one_letter_code
_entity_poly.pdbx_strand_id
1 'polypeptide(L)'
;DMQPVEDQWLSRTRLVCLMCCMDERDRVQKKTFTKWVNKHLIKVRKHINDLYEDLRDGHNLISLLEVLSGVRLPREKGRMRFHRLQNVQIALDFLKQRQCILFGLGPLLFW
;
A
#
# COMPACT_ATOMS: atom_id res chain seq x y z
N ASP A 1 14.19 34.88 34.18
CA ASP A 1 13.17 34.39 33.24
C ASP A 1 13.80 33.75 32.00
N MET A 2 13.78 32.41 31.94
CA MET A 2 14.28 31.58 30.82
C MET A 2 13.17 30.78 30.10
N GLN A 3 11.90 31.10 30.35
CA GLN A 3 10.76 30.34 29.81
C GLN A 3 10.67 30.27 28.26
N PRO A 4 11.02 31.30 27.46
CA PRO A 4 10.77 31.27 26.01
C PRO A 4 11.59 30.20 25.26
N VAL A 5 12.77 29.84 25.77
CA VAL A 5 13.67 28.86 25.15
C VAL A 5 13.17 27.43 25.40
N GLU A 6 12.70 27.12 26.62
CA GLU A 6 12.18 25.81 26.98
C GLU A 6 10.91 25.46 26.21
N ASP A 7 10.02 26.43 26.01
CA ASP A 7 8.80 26.26 25.20
C ASP A 7 9.10 25.97 23.73
N GLN A 8 10.17 26.58 23.19
CA GLN A 8 10.63 26.34 21.82
C GLN A 8 11.28 24.94 21.68
N TRP A 9 12.04 24.48 22.69
CA TRP A 9 12.57 23.12 22.76
C TRP A 9 11.46 22.07 22.90
N LEU A 10 10.49 22.29 23.79
CA LEU A 10 9.34 21.41 23.98
C LEU A 10 8.49 21.29 22.70
N SER A 11 8.36 22.37 21.93
CA SER A 11 7.66 22.38 20.64
C SER A 11 8.43 21.59 19.56
N ARG A 12 9.74 21.77 19.45
CA ARG A 12 10.59 21.03 18.50
C ARG A 12 10.65 19.53 18.83
N THR A 13 10.81 19.17 20.11
CA THR A 13 10.80 17.78 20.55
C THR A 13 9.45 17.11 20.32
N ARG A 14 8.33 17.83 20.53
CA ARG A 14 6.99 17.32 20.18
C ARG A 14 6.85 17.04 18.69
N LEU A 15 7.32 17.94 17.82
CA LEU A 15 7.24 17.77 16.37
C LEU A 15 8.08 16.58 15.91
N VAL A 16 9.32 16.43 16.40
CA VAL A 16 10.17 15.27 16.08
C VAL A 16 9.53 13.96 16.54
N CYS A 17 8.99 13.91 17.75
CA CYS A 17 8.28 12.73 18.26
C CYS A 17 7.03 12.40 17.42
N LEU A 18 6.23 13.41 17.08
CA LEU A 18 5.05 13.23 16.24
C LEU A 18 5.42 12.69 14.85
N MET A 19 6.49 13.22 14.24
CA MET A 19 7.02 12.75 12.96
C MET A 19 7.53 11.32 13.05
N CYS A 20 8.30 10.96 14.07
CA CYS A 20 8.77 9.59 14.26
C CYS A 20 7.62 8.61 14.50
N CYS A 21 6.60 8.99 15.28
CA CYS A 21 5.42 8.17 15.49
C CYS A 21 4.56 8.00 14.23
N MET A 22 4.55 8.98 13.32
CA MET A 22 3.92 8.83 12.00
C MET A 22 4.74 7.90 11.10
N ASP A 23 6.07 8.07 11.04
CA ASP A 23 6.95 7.23 10.23
C ASP A 23 6.95 5.76 10.70
N GLU A 24 6.91 5.52 12.01
CA GLU A 24 6.81 4.17 12.55
C GLU A 24 5.44 3.53 12.23
N ARG A 25 4.35 4.30 12.31
CA ARG A 25 3.02 3.83 11.90
C ARG A 25 2.99 3.48 10.42
N ASP A 26 3.55 4.31 9.56
CA ASP A 26 3.65 4.05 8.12
C ASP A 26 4.49 2.80 7.83
N ARG A 27 5.61 2.60 8.55
CA ARG A 27 6.44 1.38 8.44
C ARG A 27 5.68 0.13 8.87
N VAL A 28 4.97 0.18 9.99
CA VAL A 28 4.20 -0.96 10.52
C VAL A 28 3.05 -1.30 9.57
N GLN A 29 2.34 -0.30 9.04
CA GLN A 29 1.29 -0.48 8.05
C GLN A 29 1.84 -1.10 6.76
N LYS A 30 2.93 -0.55 6.20
CA LYS A 30 3.58 -1.10 5.00
C LYS A 30 3.97 -2.56 5.21
N LYS A 31 4.59 -2.90 6.34
CA LYS A 31 5.03 -4.27 6.65
C LYS A 31 3.85 -5.22 6.79
N THR A 32 2.79 -4.79 7.47
CA THR A 32 1.59 -5.59 7.69
C THR A 32 0.87 -5.86 6.37
N PHE A 33 0.70 -4.83 5.54
CA PHE A 33 0.07 -4.96 4.24
C PHE A 33 0.91 -5.83 3.29
N THR A 34 2.23 -5.66 3.28
CA THR A 34 3.14 -6.50 2.47
C THR A 34 2.99 -7.99 2.83
N LYS A 35 2.94 -8.32 4.13
CA LYS A 35 2.68 -9.69 4.59
C LYS A 35 1.30 -10.19 4.15
N TRP A 36 0.28 -9.36 4.26
CA TRP A 36 -1.07 -9.70 3.84
C TRP A 36 -1.15 -9.99 2.33
N VAL A 37 -0.50 -9.16 1.50
CA VAL A 37 -0.42 -9.38 0.05
C VAL A 37 0.29 -10.69 -0.26
N ASN A 38 1.45 -10.96 0.38
CA ASN A 38 2.20 -12.20 0.18
C ASN A 38 1.41 -13.46 0.60
N LYS A 39 0.60 -13.38 1.66
CA LYS A 39 -0.31 -14.48 2.07
C LYS A 39 -1.29 -14.87 0.97
N HIS A 40 -1.70 -13.93 0.11
CA HIS A 40 -2.58 -14.22 -1.02
C HIS A 40 -1.81 -14.60 -2.28
N LEU A 41 -0.70 -13.92 -2.57
CA LEU A 41 0.11 -14.18 -3.77
C LEU A 41 0.81 -15.54 -3.77
N ILE A 42 1.09 -16.12 -2.59
CA ILE A 42 1.64 -17.48 -2.49
C ILE A 42 0.75 -18.52 -3.19
N LYS A 43 -0.59 -18.31 -3.21
CA LYS A 43 -1.56 -19.20 -3.87
C LYS A 43 -1.37 -19.27 -5.39
N VAL A 44 -0.75 -18.24 -5.98
CA VAL A 44 -0.41 -18.16 -7.40
C VAL A 44 1.11 -18.17 -7.63
N ARG A 45 1.88 -18.65 -6.64
CA ARG A 45 3.36 -18.75 -6.67
C ARG A 45 4.05 -17.42 -6.96
N LYS A 46 3.52 -16.32 -6.43
CA LYS A 46 4.09 -14.97 -6.52
C LYS A 46 4.47 -14.46 -5.13
N HIS A 47 5.43 -13.54 -5.10
CA HIS A 47 5.93 -12.89 -3.89
C HIS A 47 6.36 -11.47 -4.21
N ILE A 48 6.16 -10.55 -3.27
CA ILE A 48 6.62 -9.16 -3.32
C ILE A 48 7.56 -8.86 -2.15
N ASN A 49 8.62 -8.10 -2.42
CA ASN A 49 9.62 -7.67 -1.45
C ASN A 49 9.41 -6.20 -1.08
N ASP A 50 9.16 -5.35 -2.08
CA ASP A 50 8.79 -3.95 -1.87
C ASP A 50 7.41 -3.66 -2.45
N LEU A 51 6.50 -3.27 -1.58
CA LEU A 51 5.12 -2.98 -1.92
C LEU A 51 4.96 -1.96 -3.06
N TYR A 52 5.77 -0.90 -3.06
CA TYR A 52 5.64 0.19 -4.02
C TYR A 52 6.24 -0.18 -5.36
N GLU A 53 7.41 -0.83 -5.37
CA GLU A 53 8.06 -1.23 -6.61
C GLU A 53 7.34 -2.41 -7.27
N ASP A 54 6.99 -3.45 -6.50
CA ASP A 54 6.48 -4.70 -7.04
C ASP A 54 5.00 -4.65 -7.44
N LEU A 55 4.24 -3.64 -6.99
CA LEU A 55 2.86 -3.40 -7.45
C LEU A 55 2.78 -2.37 -8.59
N ARG A 56 3.86 -1.63 -8.86
CA ARG A 56 3.87 -0.48 -9.79
C ARG A 56 3.53 -0.82 -11.24
N ASP A 57 3.87 -2.02 -11.68
CA ASP A 57 3.62 -2.48 -13.04
C ASP A 57 2.20 -3.05 -13.26
N GLY A 58 1.43 -3.18 -12.18
CA GLY A 58 0.08 -3.71 -12.15
C GLY A 58 -0.04 -5.23 -12.20
N HIS A 59 1.02 -5.99 -12.52
CA HIS A 59 0.89 -7.45 -12.69
C HIS A 59 0.58 -8.18 -11.38
N ASN A 60 1.26 -7.81 -10.30
CA ASN A 60 1.01 -8.38 -8.98
C ASN A 60 -0.32 -7.90 -8.39
N LEU A 61 -0.68 -6.63 -8.64
CA LEU A 61 -1.97 -6.07 -8.23
C LEU A 61 -3.14 -6.82 -8.88
N ILE A 62 -3.09 -7.05 -10.20
CA ILE A 62 -4.10 -7.86 -10.90
C ILE A 62 -4.16 -9.28 -10.30
N SER A 63 -3.01 -9.90 -10.02
CA SER A 63 -2.97 -11.27 -9.46
C SER A 63 -3.61 -11.36 -8.09
N LEU A 64 -3.38 -10.35 -7.25
CA LEU A 64 -4.00 -10.22 -5.94
C LEU A 64 -5.53 -10.12 -6.09
N LEU A 65 -6.01 -9.28 -7.00
CA LEU A 65 -7.45 -9.13 -7.25
C LEU A 65 -8.10 -10.42 -7.79
N GLU A 66 -7.41 -11.15 -8.68
CA GLU A 66 -7.89 -12.45 -9.15
C GLU A 66 -8.00 -13.47 -8.02
N VAL A 67 -7.02 -13.51 -7.11
CA VAL A 67 -7.04 -14.40 -5.93
C VAL A 67 -8.15 -14.02 -4.95
N LEU A 68 -8.37 -12.72 -4.74
CA LEU A 68 -9.38 -12.22 -3.79
C LEU A 68 -10.80 -12.37 -4.32
N SER A 69 -11.00 -12.15 -5.61
CA SER A 69 -12.34 -12.18 -6.22
C SER A 69 -12.71 -13.53 -6.85
N GLY A 70 -11.72 -14.38 -7.13
CA GLY A 70 -11.90 -15.59 -7.93
C GLY A 70 -12.15 -15.32 -9.42
N VAL A 71 -12.12 -14.06 -9.86
CA VAL A 71 -12.41 -13.65 -11.24
C VAL A 71 -11.11 -13.41 -11.99
N ARG A 72 -11.01 -13.91 -13.23
CA ARG A 72 -9.87 -13.63 -14.12
C ARG A 72 -9.97 -12.22 -14.70
N LEU A 73 -8.85 -11.50 -14.71
CA LEU A 73 -8.77 -10.12 -15.20
C LEU A 73 -7.89 -10.03 -16.45
N PRO A 74 -8.18 -9.10 -17.38
CA PRO A 74 -7.33 -8.88 -18.54
C PRO A 74 -5.95 -8.37 -18.12
N ARG A 75 -4.93 -8.69 -18.92
CA ARG A 75 -3.53 -8.33 -18.67
C ARG A 75 -2.84 -7.98 -19.97
N GLU A 76 -2.33 -6.75 -20.06
CA GLU A 76 -1.49 -6.31 -21.15
C GLU A 76 -0.11 -6.96 -21.07
N LYS A 77 0.36 -7.46 -22.21
CA LYS A 77 1.69 -8.07 -22.35
C LYS A 77 2.64 -7.06 -22.98
N GLY A 78 3.51 -6.46 -22.18
CA GLY A 78 4.52 -5.54 -22.70
C GLY A 78 5.27 -4.82 -21.60
N ARG A 79 6.49 -4.35 -21.91
CA ARG A 79 7.38 -3.71 -20.92
C ARG A 79 7.34 -2.18 -20.94
N MET A 80 6.72 -1.58 -21.97
CA MET A 80 6.59 -0.14 -22.11
C MET A 80 5.72 0.46 -21.00
N ARG A 81 5.94 1.74 -20.69
CA ARG A 81 5.19 2.48 -19.67
C ARG A 81 3.68 2.41 -19.89
N PHE A 82 3.21 2.48 -21.13
CA PHE A 82 1.78 2.37 -21.46
C PHE A 82 1.16 1.06 -20.97
N HIS A 83 1.79 -0.10 -21.22
CA HIS A 83 1.27 -1.40 -20.76
C HIS A 83 1.19 -1.49 -19.24
N ARG A 84 2.19 -0.95 -18.53
CA ARG A 84 2.19 -0.88 -17.06
C ARG A 84 1.02 -0.06 -16.53
N LEU A 85 0.84 1.15 -17.09
CA LEU A 85 -0.27 2.02 -16.73
C LEU A 85 -1.62 1.36 -17.03
N GLN A 86 -1.74 0.67 -18.16
CA GLN A 86 -2.96 -0.04 -18.54
C GLN A 86 -3.28 -1.20 -17.56
N ASN A 87 -2.28 -1.97 -17.15
CA ASN A 87 -2.46 -3.02 -16.15
C ASN A 87 -2.91 -2.46 -14.79
N VAL A 88 -2.33 -1.33 -14.37
CA VAL A 88 -2.78 -0.63 -13.15
C VAL A 88 -4.22 -0.14 -13.30
N GLN A 89 -4.55 0.46 -14.45
CA GLN A 89 -5.90 0.97 -14.74
C GLN A 89 -6.96 -0.14 -14.67
N ILE A 90 -6.70 -1.29 -15.30
CA ILE A 90 -7.59 -2.47 -15.23
C ILE A 90 -7.88 -2.88 -13.78
N ALA A 91 -6.84 -2.92 -12.93
CA ALA A 91 -6.99 -3.26 -11.52
C ALA A 91 -7.84 -2.21 -10.76
N LEU A 92 -7.60 -0.93 -11.02
CA LEU A 92 -8.34 0.17 -10.39
C LEU A 92 -9.81 0.19 -10.82
N ASP A 93 -10.09 -0.06 -12.10
CA ASP A 93 -11.47 -0.12 -12.61
C ASP A 93 -12.23 -1.31 -12.03
N PHE A 94 -11.57 -2.46 -11.89
CA PHE A 94 -12.15 -3.61 -11.21
C PHE A 94 -12.49 -3.31 -9.75
N LEU A 95 -11.59 -2.61 -9.03
CA LEU A 95 -11.82 -2.18 -7.65
C LEU A 95 -13.02 -1.22 -7.53
N LYS A 96 -13.11 -0.24 -8.45
CA LYS A 96 -14.23 0.72 -8.50
C LYS A 96 -15.56 0.02 -8.74
N GLN A 97 -15.60 -0.93 -9.67
CA GLN A 97 -16.82 -1.68 -9.99
C GLN A 97 -17.29 -2.56 -8.83
N ARG A 98 -16.38 -3.06 -7.99
CA ARG A 98 -16.69 -4.00 -6.92
C ARG A 98 -16.91 -3.37 -5.54
N GLN A 99 -16.76 -2.05 -5.38
CA GLN A 99 -16.97 -1.23 -4.15
C GLN A 99 -16.32 -1.72 -2.82
N CYS A 100 -15.80 -2.95 -2.73
CA CYS A 100 -15.69 -3.67 -1.47
C CYS A 100 -14.27 -3.94 -0.94
N ILE A 101 -13.19 -3.63 -1.67
CA ILE A 101 -11.83 -3.92 -1.16
C ILE A 101 -11.20 -2.68 -0.48
N LEU A 102 -11.74 -1.48 -0.72
CA LEU A 102 -11.27 -0.25 -0.07
C LEU A 102 -11.64 -0.18 1.42
N PHE A 103 -12.82 -0.69 1.80
CA PHE A 103 -13.27 -0.70 3.20
C PHE A 103 -12.57 -1.76 4.07
N GLY A 104 -12.11 -2.88 3.49
CA GLY A 104 -11.39 -3.94 4.20
C GLY A 104 -9.95 -3.57 4.60
N LEU A 105 -9.39 -2.50 4.03
CA LEU A 105 -8.10 -1.93 4.40
C LEU A 105 -8.21 -0.79 5.42
N GLY A 106 -9.43 -0.30 5.66
CA GLY A 106 -9.72 0.74 6.67
C GLY A 106 -9.22 0.44 8.08
N PRO A 107 -9.26 -0.81 8.59
CA PRO A 107 -8.74 -1.13 9.92
C PRO A 107 -7.21 -0.98 10.07
N LEU A 108 -6.46 -0.97 8.96
CA LEU A 108 -5.01 -0.74 9.00
C LEU A 108 -4.67 0.75 9.06
N LEU A 109 -5.61 1.66 8.76
CA LEU A 109 -5.39 3.11 8.76
C LEU A 109 -5.75 3.78 10.10
N PHE A 110 -6.27 3.02 11.07
CA PHE A 110 -6.73 3.54 12.37
C PHE A 110 -5.94 3.04 13.59
N TRP A 111 -4.76 2.46 13.38
CA TRP A 111 -3.79 2.14 14.46
C TRP A 111 -2.38 2.57 14.05
#